data_AF-A0A9E4RYP5-F1
#
_entry.id   AF-A0A9E4RYP5-F1
#
_cell.length_a   1.000
_cell.length_b   1.000
_cell.length_c   1.000
_cell.angle_alpha   90.00
_cell.angle_beta   90.00
_cell.angle_gamma   90.00
#
_symmetry.space_group_name_H-M   'P 1'
#
loop_
_entity.id
_entity.type
_entity.pdbx_description
1 polymer ?
#
loop_
_entity_poly.entity_id
_entity_poly.type
_entity_poly.pdbx_seq_one_letter_code
_entity_poly.pdbx_strand_id
1 'polypeptide(L)' 'MAPPPGIDVSRWQGTIDWQAVKQAGITFAVMRATIGDFFTDDKFAENWQGAKDAGIFRCAY' A
#
# COMPACT_ATOMS: atom_id res chain seq x y z
N MET A 1 12.76 12.94 17.26
CA MET A 1 11.96 11.71 17.04
C MET A 1 11.61 11.68 15.55
N ALA A 2 11.86 10.57 14.85
CA ALA A 2 11.56 10.47 13.42
C ALA A 2 10.04 10.26 13.21
N PRO A 3 9.47 10.72 12.08
CA PRO A 3 8.09 10.39 11.74
C PRO A 3 7.91 8.87 11.60
N PRO A 4 6.69 8.34 11.82
CA PRO A 4 6.40 6.94 11.54
C PRO A 4 6.74 6.61 10.08
N PRO A 5 7.42 5.49 9.80
CA PRO A 5 7.81 5.14 8.43
C PRO A 5 6.59 4.66 7.63
N GLY A 6 6.59 5.00 6.34
CA GLY A 6 5.54 4.64 5.38
C GLY A 6 6.11 4.32 4.00
N ILE A 7 5.27 3.74 3.15
CA ILE A 7 5.61 3.40 1.75
C ILE A 7 4.54 3.91 0.80
N ASP A 8 4.90 4.10 -0.47
CA ASP A 8 3.95 4.23 -1.57
C ASP A 8 4.04 3.03 -2.51
N VAL A 9 2.90 2.54 -2.99
CA VAL A 9 2.85 1.35 -3.83
C VAL A 9 1.82 1.47 -4.95
N SER A 10 2.04 0.69 -6.00
CA SER A 10 1.18 0.52 -7.15
C SER A 10 1.41 -0.86 -7.77
N ARG A 11 0.86 -1.15 -8.94
CA ARG A 11 1.17 -2.37 -9.71
C ARG A 11 2.66 -2.63 -9.93
N TRP A 12 3.49 -1.60 -9.90
CA TRP A 12 4.93 -1.71 -10.15
C TRP A 12 5.70 -2.46 -9.07
N GLN A 13 5.14 -2.58 -7.86
CA GLN A 13 5.70 -3.40 -6.79
C GLN A 13 5.33 -4.88 -6.92
N GLY A 14 4.46 -5.25 -7.86
CA GLY A 14 3.99 -6.62 -8.01
C GLY A 14 3.14 -7.08 -6.83
N THR A 15 3.24 -8.36 -6.46
CA THR A 15 2.60 -8.91 -5.27
C THR A 15 3.46 -8.61 -4.04
N ILE A 16 2.85 -8.01 -3.03
CA ILE A 16 3.51 -7.55 -1.81
C ILE A 16 3.19 -8.50 -0.65
N ASP A 17 4.21 -8.94 0.07
CA ASP A 17 4.06 -9.57 1.38
C ASP A 17 3.83 -8.49 2.45
N TRP A 18 2.56 -8.21 2.73
CA TRP A 18 2.17 -7.18 3.68
C TRP A 18 2.55 -7.49 5.13
N GLN A 19 2.73 -8.78 5.49
CA GLN A 19 3.21 -9.16 6.81
C GLN A 19 4.70 -8.84 6.95
N ALA A 20 5.50 -9.12 5.92
CA ALA A 20 6.90 -8.71 5.89
C ALA A 20 7.04 -7.18 5.96
N VAL A 21 6.19 -6.43 5.26
CA VAL A 21 6.15 -4.95 5.33
C VAL A 21 5.86 -4.48 6.77
N LYS A 22 4.89 -5.08 7.44
CA LYS A 22 4.59 -4.76 8.85
C LYS A 22 5.77 -5.06 9.77
N GLN A 23 6.43 -6.22 9.58
CA GLN A 23 7.60 -6.63 10.36
C GLN A 23 8.81 -5.72 10.13
N ALA A 24 8.92 -5.10 8.95
CA ALA A 24 9.92 -4.07 8.65
C ALA A 24 9.65 -2.72 9.35
N GLY A 25 8.57 -2.62 10.14
CA GLY A 25 8.24 -1.45 10.93
C GLY A 25 7.39 -0.41 10.19
N ILE A 26 6.94 -0.69 8.97
CA ILE A 26 6.07 0.22 8.21
C ILE A 26 4.71 0.36 8.90
N THR A 27 4.28 1.61 9.04
CA THR A 27 3.07 1.97 9.80
C THR A 27 1.91 2.42 8.92
N PHE A 28 2.20 2.99 7.74
CA PHE A 28 1.20 3.36 6.76
C PHE A 28 1.65 3.10 5.32
N ALA A 29 0.70 2.93 4.42
CA ALA A 29 0.93 2.77 2.99
C ALA A 29 -0.03 3.67 2.19
N VAL A 30 0.50 4.31 1.15
CA VAL A 30 -0.28 5.12 0.20
C VAL A 30 -0.30 4.36 -1.13
N MET A 31 -1.49 4.09 -1.66
CA MET A 31 -1.68 3.13 -2.75
C MET A 31 -2.31 3.81 -3.94
N ARG A 32 -1.71 3.67 -5.12
CA ARG A 32 -2.31 4.19 -6.34
C ARG A 32 -3.62 3.46 -6.61
N ALA A 33 -4.73 4.19 -6.66
CA ALA A 33 -6.02 3.69 -7.06
C ALA A 33 -6.26 3.89 -8.55
N THR A 34 -5.97 5.08 -9.06
CA THR A 34 -6.28 5.48 -10.44
C THR A 34 -5.19 6.32 -11.09
N ILE A 35 -5.17 6.37 -12.42
CA ILE A 35 -4.36 7.33 -13.21
C ILE A 35 -5.29 8.02 -14.22
N GLY A 36 -5.43 9.34 -14.12
CA GLY A 36 -6.36 10.10 -14.94
C GLY A 36 -7.79 9.57 -14.81
N ASP A 37 -8.56 9.63 -15.89
CA ASP A 37 -10.01 9.41 -15.83
C ASP A 37 -10.42 7.94 -16.07
N PHE A 38 -9.51 7.09 -16.58
CA PHE A 38 -9.90 5.78 -17.13
C PHE A 38 -9.04 4.59 -16.71
N PHE A 39 -7.96 4.81 -15.97
CA PHE A 39 -7.10 3.72 -15.52
C PHE A 39 -7.29 3.47 -14.03
N THR A 40 -7.67 2.25 -13.66
CA THR A 40 -7.61 1.74 -12.29
C THR A 40 -6.38 0.85 -12.16
N ASP A 41 -5.60 1.04 -11.10
CA ASP A 41 -4.43 0.19 -10.83
C ASP A 41 -4.90 -1.22 -10.45
N ASP A 42 -4.46 -2.22 -11.22
CA ASP A 42 -4.90 -3.61 -11.12
C ASP A 42 -4.47 -4.29 -9.82
N LYS A 43 -3.52 -3.70 -9.09
CA LYS A 43 -3.10 -4.15 -7.76
C LYS A 43 -3.76 -3.39 -6.62
N PHE A 44 -4.57 -2.35 -6.88
CA PHE A 44 -5.15 -1.54 -5.81
C PHE A 44 -5.97 -2.37 -4.82
N ALA A 45 -6.91 -3.19 -5.30
CA ALA A 45 -7.78 -3.98 -4.42
C ALA A 45 -6.99 -5.00 -3.57
N GLU A 46 -5.99 -5.67 -4.16
CA GLU A 46 -5.10 -6.61 -3.48
C GLU A 46 -4.27 -5.91 -2.40
N ASN A 47 -3.66 -4.78 -2.75
CA ASN A 47 -2.86 -3.97 -1.83
C ASN A 47 -3.72 -3.41 -0.69
N TRP A 48 -4.90 -2.90 -1.01
CA TRP A 48 -5.84 -2.30 -0.05
C TRP A 48 -6.31 -3.32 0.99
N GLN A 49 -6.60 -4.54 0.56
CA GLN A 49 -6.99 -5.60 1.46
C GLN A 49 -5.78 -6.12 2.26
N GLY A 50 -4.65 -6.38 1.60
CA GLY A 50 -3.45 -6.89 2.26
C GLY A 50 -2.89 -5.98 3.36
N ALA A 51 -2.84 -4.67 3.14
CA ALA A 51 -2.44 -3.73 4.18
C ALA A 51 -3.42 -3.65 5.35
N LYS A 52 -4.73 -3.76 5.09
CA LYS A 52 -5.75 -3.83 6.15
C LYS A 52 -5.51 -5.03 7.04
N ASP A 53 -5.31 -6.19 6.43
CA ASP A 53 -5.15 -7.46 7.15
C ASP A 53 -3.82 -7.52 7.91
N ALA A 54 -2.79 -6.82 7.44
CA ALA A 54 -1.52 -6.62 8.16
C ALA A 54 -1.56 -5.55 9.25
N GLY A 55 -2.69 -4.84 9.44
CA GLY A 55 -2.80 -3.76 10.41
C GLY A 55 -1.90 -2.55 10.09
N ILE A 56 -1.79 -2.22 8.80
CA ILE A 56 -1.10 -1.04 8.28
C ILE A 56 -2.16 0.00 7.89
N PHE A 57 -1.99 1.25 8.32
CA PHE A 57 -2.88 2.33 7.89
C PHE A 57 -2.77 2.54 6.38
N ARG A 58 -3.88 2.78 5.70
CA ARG A 58 -3.88 2.81 4.24
C ARG A 58 -4.66 3.99 3.68
N CYS A 59 -4.02 4.66 2.71
CA CYS A 59 -4.56 5.78 1.95
C CYS A 59 -4.51 5.45 0.46
N ALA A 60 -5.41 6.05 -0.32
CA ALA A 60 -5.43 5.93 -1.76
C ALA A 60 -4.94 7.23 -2.41
N TYR A 61 -4.31 7.15 -3.58
CA TYR A 61 -3.93 8.29 -4.42
C TYR A 61 -4.19 8.06 -5.90
#